data_AF-A0A820EVE3-F1
#
_entry.id   AF-A0A820EVE3-F1
#
_cell.length_a   1.000
_cell.length_b   1.000
_cell.length_c   1.000
_cell.angle_alpha   90.00
_cell.angle_beta   90.00
_cell.angle_gamma   90.00
#
_symmetry.space_group_name_H-M   'P 1'
#
loop_
_entity.id
_entity.type
_entity.pdbx_description
1 polymer ?
#
loop_
_entity_poly.entity_id
_entity_poly.type
_entity_poly.pdbx_seq_one_letter_code
_entity_poly.pdbx_strand_id
1 'polypeptide(L)'
;YAHHPHGFWTGYFTSRAALKRYERHSNNILQATRQLNALANLNLRNSIFFLSEAMGVAQHHDAVSGTEKQEVAFDYAQRLAVGINVASGIINQAYSKLLPKSSQSPPSPTQFLCQLTNISECVPVQDQTRFTVTLWNPTINPVLQHFRVPVTRAYTVRDPTGQPILSEIIPVSNATKNIPGRASTATNQLIFRASLPALGFNTYFFEAKTDEKHEKPKIKITKNDECILQNQNLRVEIDAQGNLGHIVNLKKSFDVAFTSQGFYFYQSFPGNNSRSEFQASGAYIFRPLTPTAVPVSQTRSITCIKGDNVQTAVIVFNDWASQEISLYDEAE
;
A
#
# COMPACT_ATOMS: atom_id res chain seq x y z
N TYR A 1 -22.79 3.62 -19.24
CA TYR A 1 -24.08 4.33 -19.30
C TYR A 1 -23.84 5.72 -19.88
N ALA A 2 -24.71 6.18 -20.78
CA ALA A 2 -24.74 7.55 -21.25
C ALA A 2 -26.20 7.98 -21.38
N HIS A 3 -26.54 9.11 -20.77
CA HIS A 3 -27.93 9.57 -20.69
C HIS A 3 -28.31 10.61 -21.77
N HIS A 4 -27.31 11.17 -22.46
CA HIS A 4 -27.45 12.05 -23.62
C HIS A 4 -26.09 12.17 -24.35
N PRO A 5 -26.00 12.82 -25.53
CA PRO A 5 -24.71 13.05 -26.21
C PRO A 5 -23.69 13.73 -25.30
N HIS A 6 -22.42 13.28 -25.35
CA HIS A 6 -21.33 13.72 -24.48
C HIS A 6 -21.50 13.48 -22.96
N GLY A 7 -22.59 12.82 -22.54
CA GLY A 7 -22.90 12.52 -21.14
C GLY A 7 -22.56 11.08 -20.73
N PHE A 8 -21.35 10.60 -21.04
CA PHE A 8 -20.87 9.26 -20.69
C PHE A 8 -20.39 9.20 -19.24
N TRP A 9 -21.03 8.35 -18.43
CA TRP A 9 -20.76 8.22 -17.00
C TRP A 9 -19.62 7.22 -16.77
N THR A 10 -18.41 7.66 -17.08
CA THR A 10 -17.17 6.90 -16.84
C THR A 10 -16.20 7.65 -15.94
N GLY A 11 -16.52 8.89 -15.53
CA GLY A 11 -15.71 9.67 -14.59
C GLY A 11 -15.74 9.08 -13.18
N TYR A 12 -16.90 8.61 -12.74
CA TYR A 12 -17.07 8.05 -11.39
C TYR A 12 -16.30 6.74 -11.16
N PHE A 13 -15.76 6.13 -12.23
CA PHE A 13 -14.83 5.00 -12.09
C PHE A 13 -13.55 5.41 -11.33
N THR A 14 -13.17 6.69 -11.38
CA THR A 14 -11.93 7.21 -10.76
C THR A 14 -12.18 8.33 -9.74
N SER A 15 -13.34 9.00 -9.75
CA SER A 15 -13.69 10.06 -8.80
C SER A 15 -13.44 9.65 -7.34
N ARG A 16 -12.80 10.53 -6.55
CA ARG A 16 -12.41 10.27 -5.16
C ARG A 16 -11.62 8.96 -4.96
N ALA A 17 -10.57 8.75 -5.75
CA ALA A 17 -9.72 7.55 -5.70
C ALA A 17 -9.23 7.18 -4.28
N ALA A 18 -8.97 8.17 -3.41
CA ALA A 18 -8.59 7.94 -2.02
C ALA A 18 -9.70 7.23 -1.20
N LEU A 19 -10.96 7.65 -1.36
CA LEU A 19 -12.10 7.02 -0.67
C LEU A 19 -12.35 5.60 -1.21
N LYS A 20 -12.23 5.38 -2.53
CA LYS A 20 -12.29 4.04 -3.13
C LYS A 20 -11.24 3.09 -2.53
N ARG A 21 -9.98 3.55 -2.41
CA ARG A 21 -8.93 2.78 -1.75
C ARG A 21 -9.26 2.52 -0.28
N TYR A 22 -9.77 3.53 0.42
CA TYR A 22 -10.08 3.43 1.84
C TYR A 22 -11.21 2.44 2.11
N GLU A 23 -12.23 2.39 1.25
CA GLU A 23 -13.29 1.38 1.29
C GLU A 23 -12.70 -0.05 1.14
N ARG A 24 -11.82 -0.29 0.16
CA ARG A 24 -11.21 -1.62 -0.04
C ARG A 24 -10.33 -2.04 1.13
N HIS A 25 -9.57 -1.10 1.67
CA HIS A 25 -8.76 -1.32 2.87
C HIS A 25 -9.63 -1.65 4.10
N SER A 26 -10.71 -0.89 4.29
CA SER A 26 -11.67 -1.10 5.38
C SER A 26 -12.37 -2.47 5.26
N ASN A 27 -12.72 -2.90 4.05
CA ASN A 27 -13.26 -4.24 3.82
C ASN A 27 -12.26 -5.33 4.20
N ASN A 28 -10.98 -5.17 3.83
CA ASN A 28 -9.94 -6.15 4.21
C ASN A 28 -9.83 -6.29 5.73
N ILE A 29 -9.82 -5.17 6.46
CA ILE A 29 -9.85 -5.16 7.93
C ILE A 29 -11.12 -5.86 8.44
N LEU A 30 -12.30 -5.53 7.89
CA LEU A 30 -13.56 -6.16 8.30
C LEU A 30 -13.53 -7.69 8.16
N GLN A 31 -13.03 -8.21 7.05
CA GLN A 31 -12.93 -9.65 6.84
C GLN A 31 -11.94 -10.30 7.83
N ALA A 32 -10.77 -9.70 8.03
CA ALA A 32 -9.79 -10.17 9.00
C ALA A 32 -10.36 -10.17 10.43
N THR A 33 -11.08 -9.11 10.82
CA THR A 33 -11.74 -9.02 12.13
C THR A 33 -12.78 -10.11 12.32
N ARG A 34 -13.60 -10.41 11.29
CA ARG A 34 -14.59 -11.51 11.35
C ARG A 34 -13.92 -12.87 11.53
N GLN A 35 -12.86 -13.14 10.78
CA GLN A 35 -12.08 -14.38 10.89
C GLN A 35 -11.47 -14.52 12.28
N LEU A 36 -10.79 -13.49 12.78
CA LEU A 36 -10.17 -13.50 14.10
C LEU A 36 -11.21 -13.64 15.23
N ASN A 37 -12.36 -12.96 15.13
CA ASN A 37 -13.45 -13.12 16.10
C ASN A 37 -13.99 -14.56 16.13
N ALA A 38 -14.13 -15.20 14.97
CA ALA A 38 -14.59 -16.58 14.87
C ALA A 38 -13.55 -17.55 15.47
N LEU A 39 -12.28 -17.43 15.08
CA LEU A 39 -11.20 -18.29 15.56
C LEU A 39 -10.96 -18.16 17.06
N ALA A 40 -11.05 -16.95 17.60
CA ALA A 40 -10.89 -16.70 19.02
C ALA A 40 -12.18 -16.94 19.85
N ASN A 41 -13.28 -17.33 19.21
CA ASN A 41 -14.58 -17.57 19.83
C ASN A 41 -14.97 -16.44 20.80
N LEU A 42 -15.00 -15.18 20.30
CA LEU A 42 -15.27 -13.99 21.12
C LEU A 42 -16.76 -13.62 21.18
N ASN A 43 -17.57 -14.08 20.22
CA ASN A 43 -18.99 -13.73 20.11
C ASN A 43 -19.29 -12.21 20.05
N LEU A 44 -18.38 -11.39 19.52
CA LEU A 44 -18.50 -9.92 19.48
C LEU A 44 -19.24 -9.41 18.22
N ARG A 45 -20.38 -10.03 17.90
CA ARG A 45 -21.15 -9.71 16.68
C ARG A 45 -21.57 -8.24 16.63
N ASN A 46 -22.04 -7.68 17.75
CA ASN A 46 -22.51 -6.30 17.82
C ASN A 46 -21.38 -5.30 17.53
N SER A 47 -20.17 -5.56 18.02
CA SER A 47 -19.01 -4.70 17.74
C SER A 47 -18.57 -4.77 16.27
N ILE A 48 -18.72 -5.93 15.61
CA ILE A 48 -18.45 -6.08 14.17
C ILE A 48 -19.45 -5.30 13.31
N PHE A 49 -20.67 -5.05 13.81
CA PHE A 49 -21.68 -4.31 13.05
C PHE A 49 -21.28 -2.87 12.78
N PHE A 50 -20.54 -2.18 13.66
CA PHE A 50 -20.07 -0.81 13.41
C PHE A 50 -19.32 -0.67 12.08
N LEU A 51 -18.33 -1.53 11.84
CA LEU A 51 -17.59 -1.52 10.56
C LEU A 51 -18.42 -2.12 9.42
N SER A 52 -19.26 -3.12 9.69
CA SER A 52 -20.12 -3.72 8.66
C SER A 52 -21.16 -2.75 8.10
N GLU A 53 -21.79 -1.95 8.95
CA GLU A 53 -22.76 -0.92 8.59
C GLU A 53 -22.09 0.23 7.85
N ALA A 54 -20.93 0.71 8.35
CA ALA A 54 -20.13 1.71 7.64
C ALA A 54 -19.72 1.22 6.23
N MET A 55 -19.31 -0.04 6.11
CA MET A 55 -19.00 -0.66 4.82
C MET A 55 -20.23 -0.79 3.93
N GLY A 56 -21.41 -1.12 4.49
CA GLY A 56 -22.67 -1.17 3.77
C GLY A 56 -23.06 0.19 3.20
N VAL A 57 -22.97 1.26 4.00
CA VAL A 57 -23.17 2.64 3.55
C VAL A 57 -22.16 3.02 2.47
N ALA A 58 -20.90 2.62 2.62
CA ALA A 58 -19.87 2.90 1.62
C ALA A 58 -20.15 2.24 0.24
N GLN A 59 -20.95 1.17 0.18
CA GLN A 59 -21.38 0.58 -1.10
C GLN A 59 -22.51 1.35 -1.79
N HIS A 60 -23.08 2.37 -1.15
CA HIS A 60 -24.07 3.23 -1.80
C HIS A 60 -23.52 3.75 -3.14
N HIS A 61 -24.39 3.86 -4.14
CA HIS A 61 -24.01 4.26 -5.50
C HIS A 61 -23.53 5.71 -5.60
N ASP A 62 -23.66 6.52 -4.54
CA ASP A 62 -23.01 7.83 -4.40
C ASP A 62 -21.84 7.87 -3.43
N ALA A 63 -21.52 6.76 -2.75
CA ALA A 63 -20.39 6.69 -1.82
C ALA A 63 -19.12 6.20 -2.53
N VAL A 64 -18.97 4.89 -2.76
CA VAL A 64 -17.79 4.34 -3.44
C VAL A 64 -17.61 4.88 -4.86
N SER A 65 -18.68 5.35 -5.52
CA SER A 65 -18.61 6.02 -6.82
C SER A 65 -17.92 7.40 -6.76
N GLY A 66 -17.91 8.06 -5.60
CA GLY A 66 -17.31 9.38 -5.42
C GLY A 66 -18.13 10.53 -6.02
N THR A 67 -19.46 10.40 -6.03
CA THR A 67 -20.39 11.36 -6.66
C THR A 67 -21.22 12.18 -5.66
N GLU A 68 -20.97 12.01 -4.38
CA GLU A 68 -21.48 12.78 -3.26
C GLU A 68 -20.81 14.16 -3.10
N LYS A 69 -21.43 15.03 -2.30
CA LYS A 69 -20.83 16.31 -1.88
C LYS A 69 -19.65 16.09 -0.93
N GLN A 70 -18.77 17.09 -0.83
CA GLN A 70 -17.52 16.96 -0.09
C GLN A 70 -17.73 16.64 1.40
N GLU A 71 -18.72 17.26 2.04
CA GLU A 71 -19.08 17.02 3.44
C GLU A 71 -19.59 15.59 3.67
N VAL A 72 -20.29 15.01 2.68
CA VAL A 72 -20.79 13.64 2.73
C VAL A 72 -19.64 12.64 2.55
N ALA A 73 -18.68 12.95 1.66
CA ALA A 73 -17.47 12.15 1.50
C ALA A 73 -16.65 12.08 2.81
N PHE A 74 -16.59 13.19 3.55
CA PHE A 74 -15.96 13.24 4.87
C PHE A 74 -16.71 12.42 5.91
N ASP A 75 -18.05 12.46 5.93
CA ASP A 75 -18.87 11.60 6.79
C ASP A 75 -18.64 10.10 6.49
N TYR A 76 -18.59 9.71 5.20
CA TYR A 76 -18.27 8.33 4.82
C TYR A 76 -16.88 7.89 5.31
N ALA A 77 -15.85 8.72 5.12
CA ALA A 77 -14.51 8.44 5.62
C ALA A 77 -14.48 8.34 7.15
N GLN A 78 -15.19 9.23 7.85
CA GLN A 78 -15.29 9.21 9.31
C GLN A 78 -15.95 7.92 9.83
N ARG A 79 -17.05 7.48 9.21
CA ARG A 79 -17.74 6.22 9.59
C ARG A 79 -16.81 5.02 9.45
N LEU A 80 -16.07 4.93 8.34
CA LEU A 80 -15.08 3.88 8.12
C LEU A 80 -13.98 3.91 9.19
N ALA A 81 -13.44 5.09 9.50
CA ALA A 81 -12.42 5.26 10.54
C ALA A 81 -12.90 4.83 11.93
N VAL A 82 -14.11 5.23 12.33
CA VAL A 82 -14.74 4.81 13.59
C VAL A 82 -14.93 3.30 13.62
N GLY A 83 -15.44 2.70 12.53
CA GLY A 83 -15.61 1.26 12.39
C GLY A 83 -14.29 0.49 12.53
N ILE A 84 -13.21 0.97 11.88
CA ILE A 84 -11.88 0.36 11.99
C ILE A 84 -11.35 0.47 13.43
N ASN A 85 -11.58 1.58 14.12
CA ASN A 85 -11.15 1.72 15.51
C ASN A 85 -11.84 0.69 16.43
N VAL A 86 -13.15 0.48 16.27
CA VAL A 86 -13.88 -0.58 16.99
C VAL A 86 -13.35 -1.97 16.62
N ALA A 87 -13.07 -2.22 15.34
CA ALA A 87 -12.50 -3.47 14.85
C ALA A 87 -11.11 -3.77 15.45
N SER A 88 -10.28 -2.74 15.66
CA SER A 88 -8.98 -2.85 16.33
C SER A 88 -9.11 -3.41 17.75
N GLY A 89 -10.16 -3.04 18.49
CA GLY A 89 -10.45 -3.60 19.81
C GLY A 89 -10.78 -5.10 19.77
N ILE A 90 -11.55 -5.55 18.77
CA ILE A 90 -11.85 -6.97 18.56
C ILE A 90 -10.57 -7.75 18.20
N ILE A 91 -9.74 -7.20 17.31
CA ILE A 91 -8.46 -7.79 16.91
C ILE A 91 -7.56 -7.99 18.14
N ASN A 92 -7.48 -6.99 19.02
CA ASN A 92 -6.73 -7.07 20.28
C ASN A 92 -7.25 -8.20 21.20
N GLN A 93 -8.57 -8.30 21.37
CA GLN A 93 -9.18 -9.38 22.17
C GLN A 93 -8.93 -10.76 21.56
N ALA A 94 -8.93 -10.86 20.22
CA ALA A 94 -8.66 -12.10 19.52
C ALA A 94 -7.21 -12.55 19.74
N TYR A 95 -6.24 -11.66 19.53
CA TYR A 95 -4.83 -11.98 19.79
C TYR A 95 -4.56 -12.26 21.27
N SER A 96 -5.26 -11.59 22.18
CA SER A 96 -5.18 -11.89 23.60
C SER A 96 -5.65 -13.30 23.96
N LYS A 97 -6.45 -13.98 23.13
CA LYS A 97 -6.80 -15.40 23.31
C LYS A 97 -5.93 -16.34 22.48
N LEU A 98 -5.56 -15.94 21.27
CA LEU A 98 -4.88 -16.79 20.29
C LEU A 98 -3.36 -16.85 20.48
N LEU A 99 -2.75 -15.81 21.05
CA LEU A 99 -1.31 -15.83 21.33
C LEU A 99 -1.00 -16.87 22.42
N PRO A 100 0.10 -17.64 22.28
CA PRO A 100 0.50 -18.64 23.26
C PRO A 100 0.62 -18.03 24.66
N LYS A 101 0.00 -18.66 25.64
CA LYS A 101 0.11 -18.29 27.06
C LYS A 101 0.66 -19.47 27.87
N SER A 102 1.62 -19.19 28.74
CA SER A 102 1.96 -20.02 29.88
C SER A 102 1.36 -19.41 31.15
N SER A 103 1.29 -20.19 32.23
CA SER A 103 0.83 -19.72 33.55
C SER A 103 1.65 -18.55 34.13
N GLN A 104 2.83 -18.27 33.57
CA GLN A 104 3.72 -17.18 33.96
C GLN A 104 3.85 -16.09 32.88
N SER A 105 3.11 -16.18 31.77
CA SER A 105 3.22 -15.21 30.69
C SER A 105 2.74 -13.83 31.14
N PRO A 106 3.46 -12.75 30.77
CA PRO A 106 2.94 -11.40 30.93
C PRO A 106 1.65 -11.22 30.11
N PRO A 107 0.85 -10.17 30.39
CA PRO A 107 -0.28 -9.82 29.55
C PRO A 107 0.12 -9.74 28.07
N SER A 108 -0.77 -10.22 27.19
CA SER A 108 -0.55 -10.15 25.75
C SER A 108 -0.32 -8.69 25.33
N PRO A 109 0.69 -8.41 24.48
CA PRO A 109 0.98 -7.05 24.07
C PRO A 109 -0.18 -6.46 23.27
N THR A 110 -0.55 -5.22 23.58
CA THR A 110 -1.52 -4.46 22.79
C THR A 110 -1.05 -4.34 21.35
N GLN A 111 -1.91 -4.73 20.43
CA GLN A 111 -1.69 -4.63 19.00
C GLN A 111 -2.19 -3.27 18.49
N PHE A 112 -1.40 -2.63 17.64
CA PHE A 112 -1.77 -1.39 16.96
C PHE A 112 -1.73 -1.60 15.45
N LEU A 113 -2.74 -1.09 14.73
CA LEU A 113 -2.77 -1.16 13.27
C LEU A 113 -1.93 -0.03 12.66
N CYS A 114 -0.90 -0.38 11.89
CA CYS A 114 -0.14 0.58 11.09
C CYS A 114 -0.89 0.92 9.79
N GLN A 115 -1.86 1.85 9.84
CA GLN A 115 -2.71 2.18 8.68
C GLN A 115 -2.05 3.14 7.66
N LEU A 116 -0.94 3.77 8.02
CA LEU A 116 -0.26 4.80 7.23
C LEU A 116 1.07 4.32 6.60
N THR A 117 1.24 3.01 6.44
CA THR A 117 2.47 2.43 5.86
C THR A 117 2.68 2.84 4.40
N ASN A 118 1.62 3.21 3.68
CA ASN A 118 1.70 3.75 2.32
C ASN A 118 2.43 5.09 2.22
N ILE A 119 2.48 5.87 3.30
CA ILE A 119 3.27 7.10 3.41
C ILE A 119 4.52 6.88 4.28
N SER A 120 4.94 5.63 4.47
CA SER A 120 6.05 5.24 5.34
C SER A 120 5.89 5.75 6.77
N GLU A 121 4.70 5.59 7.35
CA GLU A 121 4.38 5.99 8.71
C GLU A 121 3.73 4.85 9.50
N CYS A 122 4.31 4.57 10.67
CA CYS A 122 3.64 3.80 11.71
C CYS A 122 4.16 4.27 13.08
N VAL A 123 3.35 5.05 13.79
CA VAL A 123 3.71 5.66 15.08
C VAL A 123 4.15 4.62 16.14
N PRO A 124 3.44 3.48 16.34
CA PRO A 124 3.83 2.48 17.34
C PRO A 124 5.26 1.92 17.24
N VAL A 125 5.87 1.93 16.06
CA VAL A 125 7.23 1.41 15.85
C VAL A 125 8.29 2.50 15.80
N GLN A 126 7.88 3.78 15.69
CA GLN A 126 8.82 4.89 15.65
C GLN A 126 9.57 4.98 16.99
N ASP A 127 10.89 5.03 16.88
CA ASP A 127 11.84 5.20 17.99
C ASP A 127 11.88 4.10 19.06
N GLN A 128 11.23 2.96 18.82
CA GLN A 128 11.32 1.79 19.70
C GLN A 128 12.65 1.05 19.52
N THR A 129 13.28 0.63 20.62
CA THR A 129 14.47 -0.24 20.56
C THR A 129 14.09 -1.69 20.33
N ARG A 130 12.91 -2.11 20.77
CA ARG A 130 12.37 -3.45 20.55
C ARG A 130 10.88 -3.36 20.26
N PHE A 131 10.41 -4.07 19.26
CA PHE A 131 8.99 -4.18 18.95
C PHE A 131 8.69 -5.50 18.25
N THR A 132 7.41 -5.79 18.06
CA THR A 132 6.96 -6.97 17.32
C THR A 132 6.02 -6.56 16.21
N VAL A 133 6.01 -7.35 15.13
CA VAL A 133 5.08 -7.20 14.02
C VAL A 133 4.34 -8.52 13.87
N THR A 134 3.05 -8.51 14.15
CA THR A 134 2.15 -9.66 13.94
C THR A 134 1.46 -9.50 12.60
N LEU A 135 1.63 -10.48 11.71
CA LEU A 135 1.09 -10.48 10.36
C LEU A 135 0.01 -11.54 10.22
N TRP A 136 -1.18 -11.14 9.78
CA TRP A 136 -2.32 -12.04 9.54
C TRP A 136 -2.46 -12.36 8.05
N ASN A 137 -2.60 -13.64 7.72
CA ASN A 137 -2.96 -14.11 6.39
C ASN A 137 -4.44 -14.50 6.34
N PRO A 138 -5.30 -13.70 5.68
CA PRO A 138 -6.73 -13.99 5.59
C PRO A 138 -7.08 -15.05 4.53
N THR A 139 -6.10 -15.60 3.82
CA THR A 139 -6.31 -16.56 2.73
C THR A 139 -6.16 -18.01 3.21
N ILE A 140 -6.73 -18.95 2.45
CA ILE A 140 -6.70 -20.39 2.77
C ILE A 140 -5.40 -21.09 2.40
N ASN A 141 -4.44 -20.37 1.80
CA ASN A 141 -3.15 -20.92 1.40
C ASN A 141 -2.04 -20.23 2.19
N PRO A 142 -0.94 -20.93 2.51
CA PRO A 142 0.25 -20.27 3.03
C PRO A 142 0.74 -19.19 2.07
N VAL A 143 1.23 -18.09 2.61
CA VAL A 143 1.76 -16.97 1.84
C VAL A 143 3.20 -16.70 2.26
N LEU A 144 4.08 -16.53 1.28
CA LEU A 144 5.45 -16.10 1.49
C LEU A 144 5.64 -14.77 0.76
N GLN A 145 5.75 -13.67 1.52
CA GLN A 145 5.68 -12.31 0.96
C GLN A 145 6.61 -11.34 1.68
N HIS A 146 7.07 -10.33 0.94
CA HIS A 146 7.84 -9.21 1.47
C HIS A 146 6.97 -8.16 2.15
N PHE A 147 7.40 -7.71 3.32
CA PHE A 147 6.77 -6.63 4.06
C PHE A 147 7.75 -5.49 4.27
N ARG A 148 7.22 -4.25 4.30
CA ARG A 148 8.00 -3.04 4.55
C ARG A 148 7.56 -2.40 5.87
N VAL A 149 8.53 -2.11 6.74
CA VAL A 149 8.30 -1.43 8.03
C VAL A 149 9.08 -0.12 8.03
N PRO A 150 8.43 1.04 8.22
CA PRO A 150 9.14 2.31 8.32
C PRO A 150 9.96 2.36 9.62
N VAL A 151 11.26 2.67 9.51
CA VAL A 151 12.21 2.62 10.63
C VAL A 151 13.12 3.86 10.68
N THR A 152 13.56 4.22 11.89
CA THR A 152 14.54 5.30 12.14
C THR A 152 15.97 4.81 12.34
N ARG A 153 16.16 3.49 12.48
CA ARG A 153 17.45 2.83 12.75
C ARG A 153 17.47 1.40 12.20
N ALA A 154 18.61 0.73 12.32
CA ALA A 154 18.76 -0.67 11.93
C ALA A 154 18.25 -1.64 13.03
N TYR A 155 17.66 -2.75 12.59
CA TYR A 155 17.14 -3.80 13.45
C TYR A 155 17.62 -5.16 12.97
N THR A 156 17.87 -6.06 13.92
CA THR A 156 17.89 -7.49 13.68
C THR A 156 16.45 -8.00 13.72
N VAL A 157 16.02 -8.69 12.67
CA VAL A 157 14.69 -9.30 12.59
C VAL A 157 14.80 -10.78 12.90
N ARG A 158 13.94 -11.28 13.78
CA ARG A 158 13.82 -12.71 14.08
C ARG A 158 12.43 -13.23 13.74
N ASP A 159 12.38 -14.46 13.25
CA ASP A 159 11.15 -15.18 12.96
C ASP A 159 10.46 -15.69 14.25
N PRO A 160 9.28 -16.34 14.14
CA PRO A 160 8.58 -16.90 15.30
C PRO A 160 9.36 -17.95 16.10
N THR A 161 10.39 -18.55 15.50
CA THR A 161 11.27 -19.54 16.17
C THR A 161 12.46 -18.90 16.88
N GLY A 162 12.61 -17.58 16.75
CA GLY A 162 13.71 -16.80 17.32
C GLY A 162 14.95 -16.76 16.43
N GLN A 163 14.92 -17.35 15.24
CA GLN A 163 16.05 -17.35 14.32
C GLN A 163 16.14 -16.03 13.57
N PRO A 164 17.35 -15.47 13.40
CA PRO A 164 17.54 -14.25 12.60
C PRO A 164 17.19 -14.54 11.13
N ILE A 165 16.45 -13.63 10.51
CA ILE A 165 16.13 -13.70 9.09
C ILE A 165 16.79 -12.56 8.32
N LEU A 166 16.98 -12.78 7.02
CA LEU A 166 17.51 -11.75 6.15
C LEU A 166 16.55 -10.55 6.11
N SER A 167 17.09 -9.38 6.41
CA SER A 167 16.37 -8.11 6.35
C SER A 167 17.27 -7.04 5.74
N GLU A 168 16.67 -6.19 4.92
CA GLU A 168 17.36 -5.14 4.20
C GLU A 168 16.74 -3.78 4.54
N ILE A 169 17.54 -2.71 4.47
CA ILE A 169 17.08 -1.34 4.69
C ILE A 169 17.21 -0.59 3.38
N ILE A 170 16.12 0.06 2.93
CA ILE A 170 16.13 0.97 1.78
C ILE A 170 15.69 2.37 2.21
N PRO A 171 16.22 3.45 1.58
CA PRO A 171 15.79 4.80 1.91
C PRO A 171 14.34 5.04 1.47
N VAL A 172 13.57 5.77 2.29
CA VAL A 172 12.27 6.31 1.87
C VAL A 172 12.51 7.36 0.79
N SER A 173 11.80 7.26 -0.33
CA SER A 173 11.92 8.20 -1.46
C SER A 173 11.55 9.63 -1.05
N ASN A 174 12.16 10.62 -1.71
CA ASN A 174 11.85 12.04 -1.47
C ASN A 174 10.38 12.36 -1.75
N ALA A 175 9.79 11.74 -2.78
CA ALA A 175 8.37 11.87 -3.07
C ALA A 175 7.51 11.44 -1.86
N THR A 176 7.83 10.29 -1.26
CA THR A 176 7.11 9.80 -0.06
C THR A 176 7.34 10.70 1.16
N LYS A 177 8.57 11.20 1.38
CA LYS A 177 8.89 12.12 2.48
C LYS A 177 8.11 13.43 2.38
N ASN A 178 7.84 13.89 1.16
CA ASN A 178 7.16 15.16 0.88
C ASN A 178 5.64 15.04 0.79
N ILE A 179 5.05 13.85 1.00
CA ILE A 179 3.58 13.69 0.99
C ILE A 179 2.96 14.59 2.08
N PRO A 180 2.01 15.48 1.72
CA PRO A 180 1.32 16.31 2.69
C PRO A 180 0.61 15.48 3.76
N GLY A 181 0.74 15.89 5.02
CA GLY A 181 0.12 15.19 6.17
C GLY A 181 0.95 14.03 6.73
N ARG A 182 2.08 13.68 6.11
CA ARG A 182 3.04 12.73 6.70
C ARG A 182 3.73 13.36 7.92
N ALA A 183 3.60 12.71 9.08
CA ALA A 183 4.16 13.17 10.36
C ALA A 183 5.28 12.24 10.87
N SER A 184 5.85 11.39 10.00
CA SER A 184 6.86 10.39 10.37
C SER A 184 8.31 10.88 10.29
N THR A 185 9.10 10.53 11.30
CA THR A 185 10.57 10.69 11.33
C THR A 185 11.33 9.56 10.62
N ALA A 186 10.63 8.51 10.16
CA ALA A 186 11.26 7.37 9.48
C ALA A 186 11.97 7.83 8.20
N THR A 187 13.25 7.51 8.08
CA THR A 187 14.08 7.85 6.91
C THR A 187 14.28 6.65 5.99
N ASN A 188 14.03 5.45 6.50
CA ASN A 188 14.21 4.19 5.78
C ASN A 188 13.00 3.26 5.94
N GLN A 189 12.91 2.26 5.07
CA GLN A 189 12.02 1.12 5.17
C GLN A 189 12.87 -0.14 5.36
N LEU A 190 12.56 -0.91 6.39
CA LEU A 190 13.12 -2.24 6.58
C LEU A 190 12.24 -3.25 5.84
N ILE A 191 12.87 -4.11 5.05
CA ILE A 191 12.22 -5.10 4.19
C ILE A 191 12.68 -6.48 4.63
N PHE A 192 11.72 -7.36 4.89
CA PHE A 192 11.95 -8.75 5.24
C PHE A 192 10.87 -9.62 4.61
N ARG A 193 11.19 -10.89 4.42
CA ARG A 193 10.26 -11.88 3.87
C ARG A 193 9.60 -12.63 5.01
N ALA A 194 8.27 -12.64 5.03
CA ALA A 194 7.50 -13.36 6.03
C ALA A 194 6.76 -14.54 5.40
N SER A 195 6.85 -15.68 6.08
CA SER A 195 6.06 -16.89 5.82
C SER A 195 4.86 -16.88 6.75
N LEU A 196 3.66 -16.96 6.21
CA LEU A 196 2.41 -16.94 6.96
C LEU A 196 1.62 -18.22 6.67
N PRO A 197 1.12 -18.92 7.71
CA PRO A 197 0.25 -20.07 7.50
C PRO A 197 -1.09 -19.65 6.88
N ALA A 198 -1.81 -20.61 6.30
CA ALA A 198 -3.20 -20.41 5.87
C ALA A 198 -4.09 -20.02 7.05
N LEU A 199 -4.94 -18.99 6.87
CA LEU A 199 -5.87 -18.49 7.89
C LEU A 199 -5.23 -18.37 9.28
N GLY A 200 -4.03 -17.78 9.34
CA GLY A 200 -3.23 -17.73 10.54
C GLY A 200 -2.31 -16.53 10.56
N PHE A 201 -1.50 -16.45 11.62
CA PHE A 201 -0.55 -15.36 11.82
C PHE A 201 0.80 -15.88 12.28
N ASN A 202 1.82 -15.06 12.04
CA ASN A 202 3.13 -15.19 12.64
C ASN A 202 3.57 -13.83 13.22
N THR A 203 4.35 -13.89 14.30
CA THR A 203 4.90 -12.70 14.95
C THR A 203 6.41 -12.66 14.73
N TYR A 204 6.88 -11.53 14.23
CA TYR A 204 8.29 -11.24 13.98
C TYR A 204 8.82 -10.26 15.03
N PHE A 205 10.06 -10.45 15.45
CA PHE A 205 10.67 -9.70 16.54
C PHE A 205 11.77 -8.78 16.01
N PHE A 206 11.71 -7.51 16.38
CA PHE A 206 12.65 -6.48 15.95
C PHE A 206 13.44 -6.01 17.15
N GLU A 207 14.76 -6.05 17.05
CA GLU A 207 15.67 -5.59 18.08
C GLU A 207 16.72 -4.65 17.47
N ALA A 208 16.81 -3.43 17.99
CA ALA A 208 17.72 -2.42 17.49
C ALA A 208 19.17 -2.90 17.65
N LYS A 209 19.97 -2.72 16.61
CA LYS A 209 21.41 -3.03 16.69
C LYS A 209 22.09 -2.01 17.61
N THR A 210 22.96 -2.48 18.52
CA THR A 210 23.53 -1.70 19.63
C THR A 210 24.45 -0.56 19.19
N ASP A 211 25.17 -0.71 18.07
CA ASP A 211 26.24 0.22 17.67
C ASP A 211 25.95 1.02 16.39
N GLU A 212 24.76 0.88 15.79
CA GLU A 212 24.53 1.39 14.44
C GLU A 212 23.20 2.15 14.33
N LYS A 213 23.16 3.37 14.88
CA LYS A 213 22.18 4.39 14.45
C LYS A 213 22.31 4.73 12.96
N HIS A 214 23.43 4.34 12.32
CA HIS A 214 23.78 4.64 10.94
C HIS A 214 24.43 3.45 10.22
N GLU A 215 23.89 2.23 10.33
CA GLU A 215 24.27 1.16 9.39
C GLU A 215 23.91 1.66 7.99
N LYS A 216 24.92 1.88 7.15
CA LYS A 216 24.66 2.29 5.77
C LYS A 216 24.02 1.10 5.06
N PRO A 217 22.88 1.31 4.38
CA PRO A 217 22.27 0.23 3.63
C PRO A 217 23.27 -0.31 2.61
N LYS A 218 23.44 -1.63 2.54
CA LYS A 218 24.36 -2.32 1.62
C LYS A 218 23.79 -2.34 0.19
N ILE A 219 23.33 -1.19 -0.26
CA ILE A 219 22.66 -1.00 -1.54
C ILE A 219 23.59 -0.26 -2.52
N LYS A 220 23.47 -0.59 -3.81
CA LYS A 220 24.08 0.19 -4.88
C LYS A 220 23.05 1.17 -5.42
N ILE A 221 23.38 2.45 -5.45
CA ILE A 221 22.51 3.50 -5.98
C ILE A 221 23.15 4.10 -7.23
N THR A 222 22.43 4.06 -8.34
CA THR A 222 22.83 4.66 -9.62
C THR A 222 21.75 5.67 -10.04
N LYS A 223 22.15 6.79 -10.66
CA LYS A 223 21.22 7.86 -11.05
C LYS A 223 21.34 8.15 -12.54
N ASN A 224 20.19 8.36 -13.19
CA ASN A 224 20.07 8.74 -14.60
C ASN A 224 20.74 7.77 -15.59
N ASP A 225 20.86 6.51 -15.20
CA ASP A 225 21.31 5.42 -16.06
C ASP A 225 20.16 4.42 -16.25
N GLU A 226 20.31 3.55 -17.26
CA GLU A 226 19.46 2.37 -17.43
C GLU A 226 19.40 1.56 -16.12
N CYS A 227 18.18 1.17 -15.74
CA CYS A 227 17.94 0.40 -14.52
C CYS A 227 17.41 -0.99 -14.87
N ILE A 228 18.33 -1.95 -14.88
CA ILE A 228 18.00 -3.37 -15.01
C ILE A 228 17.80 -3.94 -13.62
N LEU A 229 16.57 -4.29 -13.27
CA LEU A 229 16.23 -5.02 -12.05
C LEU A 229 16.22 -6.52 -12.38
N GLN A 230 16.91 -7.35 -11.60
CA GLN A 230 16.97 -8.77 -11.91
C GLN A 230 17.01 -9.63 -10.64
N ASN A 231 16.14 -10.64 -10.58
CA ASN A 231 16.20 -11.72 -9.59
C ASN A 231 16.46 -13.07 -10.31
N GLN A 232 16.28 -14.19 -9.61
CA GLN A 232 16.49 -15.54 -10.17
C GLN A 232 15.44 -15.99 -11.21
N ASN A 233 14.32 -15.29 -11.34
CA ASN A 233 13.17 -15.68 -12.17
C ASN A 233 12.80 -14.62 -13.22
N LEU A 234 13.03 -13.35 -12.94
CA LEU A 234 12.56 -12.20 -13.71
C LEU A 234 13.69 -11.18 -13.91
N ARG A 235 13.68 -10.55 -15.08
CA ARG A 235 14.47 -9.37 -15.42
C ARG A 235 13.54 -8.28 -15.93
N VAL A 236 13.64 -7.09 -15.36
CA VAL A 236 12.84 -5.91 -15.68
C VAL A 236 13.79 -4.82 -16.15
N GLU A 237 13.62 -4.35 -17.38
CA GLU A 237 14.49 -3.37 -18.00
C GLU A 237 13.79 -2.02 -18.10
N ILE A 238 14.43 -1.00 -17.55
CA ILE A 238 13.94 0.37 -17.56
C ILE A 238 15.01 1.22 -18.23
N ASP A 239 14.67 1.85 -19.35
CA ASP A 239 15.61 2.66 -20.13
C ASP A 239 16.05 3.92 -19.37
N ALA A 240 17.06 4.62 -19.88
CA ALA A 240 17.54 5.88 -19.29
C ALA A 240 16.50 7.02 -19.32
N GLN A 241 15.41 6.87 -20.07
CA GLN A 241 14.28 7.80 -20.15
C GLN A 241 13.17 7.45 -19.14
N GLY A 242 13.26 6.31 -18.46
CA GLY A 242 12.35 5.87 -17.41
C GLY A 242 11.12 5.17 -17.95
N ASN A 243 11.21 4.58 -19.14
CA ASN A 243 10.19 3.70 -19.68
C ASN A 243 10.51 2.27 -19.28
N LEU A 244 9.49 1.55 -18.83
CA LEU A 244 9.54 0.09 -18.78
C LEU A 244 9.65 -0.41 -20.22
N GLY A 245 10.78 -1.04 -20.57
CA GLY A 245 11.07 -1.56 -21.90
C GLY A 245 10.77 -3.04 -22.02
N HIS A 246 11.30 -3.87 -21.12
CA HIS A 246 11.12 -5.32 -21.16
C HIS A 246 10.81 -5.91 -19.79
N ILE A 247 9.97 -6.95 -19.77
CA ILE A 247 9.88 -7.92 -18.68
C ILE A 247 10.16 -9.30 -19.24
N VAL A 248 11.27 -9.89 -18.80
CA VAL A 248 11.73 -11.21 -19.23
C VAL A 248 11.62 -12.18 -18.06
N ASN A 249 10.91 -13.28 -18.25
CA ASN A 249 11.02 -14.42 -17.35
C ASN A 249 12.27 -15.21 -17.74
N LEU A 250 13.21 -15.37 -16.81
CA LEU A 250 14.48 -16.05 -17.04
C LEU A 250 14.35 -17.57 -17.04
N LYS A 251 13.26 -18.11 -16.47
CA LYS A 251 13.00 -19.56 -16.37
C LYS A 251 12.03 -20.07 -17.43
N LYS A 252 11.20 -19.20 -17.98
CA LYS A 252 10.21 -19.50 -19.01
C LYS A 252 10.57 -18.72 -20.27
N SER A 253 10.28 -19.23 -21.46
CA SER A 253 10.45 -18.47 -22.70
C SER A 253 9.41 -17.36 -22.85
N PHE A 254 9.35 -16.43 -21.89
CA PHE A 254 8.41 -15.33 -21.82
C PHE A 254 9.19 -14.02 -21.78
N ASP A 255 9.02 -13.21 -22.81
CA ASP A 255 9.63 -11.90 -22.97
C ASP A 255 8.55 -10.96 -23.50
N VAL A 256 8.23 -9.93 -22.72
CA VAL A 256 7.24 -8.92 -23.09
C VAL A 256 7.96 -7.60 -23.24
N ALA A 257 8.00 -7.12 -24.48
CA ALA A 257 8.40 -5.78 -24.82
C ALA A 257 7.23 -4.80 -24.65
N PHE A 258 7.53 -3.62 -24.12
CA PHE A 258 6.62 -2.51 -23.93
C PHE A 258 7.07 -1.35 -24.79
N THR A 259 6.18 -0.85 -25.65
CA THR A 259 6.53 0.27 -26.54
C THR A 259 6.59 1.59 -25.79
N SER A 260 5.77 1.77 -24.76
CA SER A 260 5.81 2.93 -23.89
C SER A 260 5.06 2.69 -22.58
N GLN A 261 5.58 3.27 -21.50
CA GLN A 261 4.89 3.40 -20.23
C GLN A 261 5.09 4.81 -19.71
N GLY A 262 4.02 5.43 -19.21
CA GLY A 262 4.08 6.77 -18.66
C GLY A 262 2.74 7.22 -18.10
N PHE A 263 2.76 8.35 -17.40
CA PHE A 263 1.55 9.00 -16.94
C PHE A 263 1.10 10.07 -17.92
N TYR A 264 -0.21 10.08 -18.18
CA TYR A 264 -0.88 11.05 -19.02
C TYR A 264 -2.13 11.54 -18.30
N PHE A 265 -2.60 12.72 -18.68
CA PHE A 265 -3.87 13.25 -18.23
C PHE A 265 -4.69 13.77 -19.42
N TYR A 266 -6.00 13.82 -19.25
CA TYR A 266 -6.87 14.50 -20.19
C TYR A 266 -7.29 15.83 -19.57
N GLN A 267 -7.22 16.90 -20.35
CA GLN A 267 -7.81 18.16 -19.94
C GLN A 267 -9.33 18.03 -19.94
N SER A 268 -9.98 18.42 -18.86
CA SER A 268 -11.45 18.36 -18.73
C SER A 268 -12.12 19.37 -19.66
N PHE A 269 -13.20 18.96 -20.35
CA PHE A 269 -14.01 19.87 -21.17
C PHE A 269 -14.72 20.90 -20.26
N PRO A 270 -14.48 22.23 -20.44
CA PRO A 270 -14.99 23.28 -19.57
C PRO A 270 -16.40 23.73 -19.98
N GLY A 271 -17.37 22.81 -19.90
CA GLY A 271 -18.77 23.09 -20.21
C GLY A 271 -19.50 23.85 -19.09
N ASN A 272 -20.64 24.44 -19.41
CA ASN A 272 -21.54 25.08 -18.42
C ASN A 272 -22.81 24.27 -18.14
N ASN A 273 -22.95 23.07 -18.74
CA ASN A 273 -24.08 22.16 -18.58
C ASN A 273 -25.45 22.73 -19.01
N SER A 274 -25.50 23.84 -19.75
CA SER A 274 -26.78 24.45 -20.18
C SER A 274 -27.51 23.63 -21.25
N ARG A 275 -26.77 22.86 -22.05
CA ARG A 275 -27.25 21.94 -23.10
C ARG A 275 -26.26 20.79 -23.27
N SER A 276 -26.65 19.71 -23.96
CA SER A 276 -25.79 18.53 -24.17
C SER A 276 -24.47 18.87 -24.87
N GLU A 277 -24.44 19.85 -25.77
CA GLU A 277 -23.22 20.31 -26.44
C GLU A 277 -22.24 20.95 -25.44
N PHE A 278 -22.74 21.54 -24.36
CA PHE A 278 -21.99 22.21 -23.29
C PHE A 278 -21.82 21.35 -22.03
N GLN A 279 -21.99 20.03 -22.11
CA GLN A 279 -21.73 19.11 -21.00
C GLN A 279 -20.29 19.22 -20.49
N ALA A 280 -20.07 19.57 -19.23
CA ALA A 280 -18.74 19.58 -18.60
C ALA A 280 -18.28 18.17 -18.22
N SER A 281 -16.97 17.97 -18.05
CA SER A 281 -16.48 16.85 -17.25
C SER A 281 -16.76 17.12 -15.76
N GLY A 282 -17.01 16.07 -14.97
CA GLY A 282 -17.26 16.19 -13.54
C GLY A 282 -17.20 14.83 -12.82
N ALA A 283 -17.76 14.75 -11.62
CA ALA A 283 -17.69 13.54 -10.80
C ALA A 283 -18.26 12.29 -11.50
N TYR A 284 -19.36 12.45 -12.24
CA TYR A 284 -20.00 11.37 -13.00
C TYR A 284 -19.38 11.20 -14.39
N ILE A 285 -19.22 12.31 -15.11
CA ILE A 285 -18.97 12.33 -16.56
C ILE A 285 -17.50 12.58 -16.83
N PHE A 286 -16.89 11.70 -17.62
CA PHE A 286 -15.58 11.95 -18.21
C PHE A 286 -15.78 12.45 -19.64
N ARG A 287 -15.54 13.75 -19.83
CA ARG A 287 -15.55 14.40 -21.14
C ARG A 287 -14.22 15.12 -21.33
N PRO A 288 -13.25 14.51 -22.03
CA PRO A 288 -11.99 15.18 -22.30
C PRO A 288 -12.19 16.31 -23.32
N LEU A 289 -11.38 17.37 -23.22
CA LEU A 289 -11.37 18.51 -24.14
C LEU A 289 -10.96 18.10 -25.55
N THR A 290 -9.99 17.19 -25.63
CA THR A 290 -9.48 16.58 -26.86
C THR A 290 -9.41 15.07 -26.70
N PRO A 291 -9.44 14.28 -27.79
CA PRO A 291 -9.35 12.82 -27.69
C PRO A 291 -7.94 12.31 -27.32
N THR A 292 -6.95 13.20 -27.24
CA THR A 292 -5.54 12.86 -27.01
C THR A 292 -5.13 13.18 -25.58
N ALA A 293 -4.53 12.21 -24.88
CA ALA A 293 -3.97 12.44 -23.57
C ALA A 293 -2.66 13.25 -23.65
N VAL A 294 -2.42 14.10 -22.65
CA VAL A 294 -1.21 14.93 -22.52
C VAL A 294 -0.24 14.25 -21.55
N PRO A 295 1.05 14.06 -21.90
CA PRO A 295 2.02 13.47 -20.99
C PRO A 295 2.20 14.37 -19.76
N VAL A 296 2.26 13.74 -18.58
CA VAL A 296 2.48 14.44 -17.29
C VAL A 296 3.85 15.11 -17.24
N SER A 297 4.83 14.54 -17.93
CA SER A 297 6.14 15.16 -18.11
C SER A 297 6.79 14.69 -19.40
N GLN A 298 7.61 15.57 -20.00
CA GLN A 298 8.47 15.28 -21.14
C GLN A 298 9.83 14.73 -20.71
N THR A 299 10.25 15.02 -19.48
CA THR A 299 11.53 14.57 -18.92
C THR A 299 11.30 13.83 -17.61
N ARG A 300 12.18 12.88 -17.29
CA ARG A 300 12.09 12.07 -16.07
C ARG A 300 13.48 11.96 -15.47
N SER A 301 13.53 11.71 -14.17
CA SER A 301 14.76 11.28 -13.50
C SER A 301 14.58 9.90 -12.91
N ILE A 302 15.66 9.13 -12.90
CA ILE A 302 15.63 7.73 -12.47
C ILE A 302 16.70 7.53 -11.42
N THR A 303 16.34 6.86 -10.33
CA THR A 303 17.28 6.35 -9.35
C THR A 303 17.08 4.84 -9.23
N CYS A 304 18.12 4.09 -9.56
CA CYS A 304 18.15 2.64 -9.45
C CYS A 304 18.77 2.27 -8.10
N ILE A 305 18.03 1.54 -7.26
CA ILE A 305 18.45 1.07 -5.96
C ILE A 305 18.53 -0.44 -6.02
N LYS A 306 19.74 -1.01 -5.91
CA LYS A 306 19.96 -2.46 -5.94
C LYS A 306 20.34 -2.97 -4.56
N GLY A 307 19.41 -3.72 -3.98
CA GLY A 307 19.57 -4.47 -2.75
C GLY A 307 19.54 -5.98 -2.96
N ASP A 308 19.74 -6.71 -1.87
CA ASP A 308 19.74 -8.19 -1.87
C ASP A 308 18.30 -8.76 -1.89
N ASN A 309 17.39 -8.19 -1.09
CA ASN A 309 15.98 -8.61 -1.04
C ASN A 309 15.11 -7.89 -2.07
N VAL A 310 15.50 -6.67 -2.44
CA VAL A 310 14.73 -5.87 -3.39
C VAL A 310 15.61 -4.99 -4.24
N GLN A 311 15.25 -4.89 -5.52
CA GLN A 311 15.78 -3.88 -6.42
C GLN A 311 14.65 -2.96 -6.84
N THR A 312 14.86 -1.65 -6.82
CA THR A 312 13.81 -0.66 -7.07
C THR A 312 14.29 0.43 -8.01
N ALA A 313 13.51 0.71 -9.04
CA ALA A 313 13.64 1.90 -9.85
C ALA A 313 12.65 2.97 -9.35
N VAL A 314 13.18 4.12 -8.94
CA VAL A 314 12.40 5.30 -8.58
C VAL A 314 12.41 6.26 -9.75
N ILE A 315 11.25 6.49 -10.36
CA ILE A 315 11.06 7.35 -11.53
C ILE A 315 10.27 8.59 -11.09
N VAL A 316 10.86 9.77 -11.23
CA VAL A 316 10.20 11.04 -10.90
C VAL A 316 9.85 11.76 -12.20
N PHE A 317 8.56 12.03 -12.41
CA PHE A 317 8.04 12.71 -13.59
C PHE A 317 8.04 14.22 -13.37
N ASN A 318 7.54 14.67 -12.23
CA ASN A 318 7.54 16.07 -11.79
C ASN A 318 7.32 16.15 -10.26
N ASP A 319 6.96 17.32 -9.75
CA ASP A 319 6.73 17.60 -8.33
C ASP A 319 5.50 16.90 -7.72
N TRP A 320 4.57 16.40 -8.54
CA TRP A 320 3.34 15.75 -8.09
C TRP A 320 3.14 14.31 -8.60
N ALA A 321 4.04 13.80 -9.47
CA ALA A 321 3.96 12.46 -10.01
C ALA A 321 5.31 11.72 -9.95
N SER A 322 5.31 10.54 -9.31
CA SER A 322 6.43 9.61 -9.23
C SER A 322 5.94 8.16 -9.24
N GLN A 323 6.81 7.24 -9.63
CA GLN A 323 6.57 5.80 -9.63
C GLN A 323 7.75 5.06 -8.99
N GLU A 324 7.45 4.02 -8.24
CA GLU A 324 8.43 3.04 -7.79
C GLU A 324 8.09 1.69 -8.43
N ILE A 325 9.05 1.11 -9.15
CA ILE A 325 8.97 -0.25 -9.69
C ILE A 325 9.95 -1.09 -8.88
N SER A 326 9.43 -2.02 -8.09
CA SER A 326 10.25 -2.90 -7.23
C SER A 326 10.16 -4.34 -7.70
N LEU A 327 11.32 -4.98 -7.87
CA LEU A 327 11.46 -6.41 -8.06
C LEU A 327 12.05 -7.02 -6.77
N TYR A 328 11.26 -7.84 -6.10
CA TYR A 328 11.70 -8.58 -4.92
C TYR A 328 12.40 -9.86 -5.33
N ASP A 329 13.29 -10.39 -4.48
CA ASP A 329 13.82 -11.73 -4.63
C ASP A 329 12.69 -12.77 -4.64
N GLU A 330 12.90 -13.85 -5.39
CA GLU A 330 11.96 -14.96 -5.57
C GLU A 330 10.59 -14.61 -6.18
N ALA A 331 10.33 -13.35 -6.55
CA ALA A 331 9.16 -13.01 -7.36
C ALA A 331 9.23 -13.75 -8.72
N GLU A 332 8.09 -14.30 -9.18
CA GLU A 332 7.95 -15.11 -10.40
C GLU A 332 7.03 -14.47 -11.44
#